data_AF-A0A7C5C303-F1
#
_entry.id   AF-A0A7C5C303-F1
#
_cell.length_a   1.000
_cell.length_b   1.000
_cell.length_c   1.000
_cell.angle_alpha   90.00
_cell.angle_beta   90.00
_cell.angle_gamma   90.00
#
_symmetry.space_group_name_H-M   'P 1'
#
loop_
_entity.id
_entity.type
_entity.pdbx_description
1 polymer ?
#
loop_
_entity_poly.entity_id
_entity_poly.type
_entity_poly.pdbx_seq_one_letter_code
_entity_poly.pdbx_strand_id
1 'polypeptide(L)' 'MKKKDLQKLREKDIAQLEKILKEEKKNLSQLRFQVKLGKIKNVKEIKKVKKNIAQILTIISEKCPNKD' A
#
# COMPACT_ATOMS: atom_id res chain seq x y z
N MET A 1 3.07 -9.02 1.75
CA MET A 1 2.24 -9.43 0.60
C MET A 1 2.74 -10.76 0.05
N LYS A 2 1.87 -11.61 -0.51
CA LYS A 2 2.30 -12.81 -1.24
C LYS A 2 2.61 -12.44 -2.70
N LYS A 3 3.52 -13.17 -3.35
CA LYS A 3 4.00 -12.89 -4.72
C LYS A 3 2.85 -12.82 -5.77
N LYS A 4 1.80 -13.62 -5.57
CA LYS A 4 0.60 -13.66 -6.43
C LYS A 4 -0.20 -12.35 -6.40
N ASP A 5 -0.24 -11.67 -5.26
CA ASP A 5 -1.01 -10.43 -5.15
C ASP A 5 -0.31 -9.28 -5.89
N LEU A 6 1.02 -9.34 -6.00
CA LEU A 6 1.82 -8.35 -6.73
C LEU A 6 1.58 -8.41 -8.25
N GLN A 7 1.45 -9.62 -8.80
CA GLN A 7 1.11 -9.79 -10.22
C GLN A 7 -0.27 -9.22 -10.54
N LYS A 8 -1.26 -9.48 -9.68
CA LYS A 8 -2.60 -8.90 -9.80
C LYS A 8 -2.60 -7.36 -9.73
N LEU A 9 -1.72 -6.76 -8.94
CA LEU A 9 -1.56 -5.30 -8.93
C LEU A 9 -1.00 -4.78 -10.25
N ARG A 10 -0.04 -5.49 -10.86
CA ARG A 10 0.52 -5.09 -12.17
C ARG A 10 -0.50 -5.14 -13.30
N GLU A 11 -1.47 -6.05 -13.24
CA GLU A 11 -2.57 -6.16 -14.21
C GLU A 11 -3.60 -5.02 -14.10
N LYS A 12 -3.69 -4.34 -12.95
CA LYS A 12 -4.67 -3.26 -12.72
C LYS A 12 -4.25 -1.93 -13.37
N ASP A 13 -5.23 -1.12 -13.77
CA ASP A 13 -4.98 0.23 -14.28
C ASP A 13 -4.43 1.19 -13.22
N ILE A 14 -3.76 2.25 -13.66
CA ILE A 14 -3.16 3.28 -12.80
C ILE A 14 -4.23 3.89 -11.89
N ALA A 15 -5.40 4.24 -12.42
CA ALA A 15 -6.50 4.79 -11.61
C ALA A 15 -6.98 3.83 -10.51
N GLN A 16 -6.95 2.52 -10.77
CA GLN A 16 -7.27 1.52 -9.75
C GLN A 16 -6.17 1.40 -8.70
N LEU A 17 -4.90 1.44 -9.13
CA LEU A 17 -3.74 1.43 -8.24
C LEU A 17 -3.73 2.65 -7.32
N GLU A 18 -4.10 3.83 -7.81
CA GLU A 18 -4.23 5.05 -7.01
C GLU A 18 -5.36 4.95 -5.97
N LYS A 19 -6.50 4.35 -6.33
CA LYS A 19 -7.59 4.06 -5.38
C LYS A 19 -7.11 3.14 -4.26
N ILE A 20 -6.46 2.03 -4.61
CA ILE A 20 -5.91 1.08 -3.62
C ILE A 20 -4.84 1.75 -2.75
N LEU A 21 -3.98 2.59 -3.34
CA LEU A 21 -2.97 3.36 -2.61
C LEU A 21 -3.61 4.28 -1.57
N LYS A 22 -4.72 4.95 -1.91
CA LYS A 22 -5.44 5.84 -1.00
C LYS A 22 -6.06 5.05 0.17
N GLU A 23 -6.63 3.89 -0.11
CA GLU A 23 -7.16 2.98 0.90
C GLU A 23 -6.07 2.46 1.85
N GLU A 24 -4.94 1.98 1.31
CA GLU A 24 -3.81 1.49 2.11
C GLU A 24 -3.19 2.61 2.97
N LYS A 25 -3.14 3.85 2.47
CA LYS A 25 -2.71 5.03 3.27
C LYS A 25 -3.69 5.32 4.41
N LYS A 26 -5.00 5.23 4.17
CA LYS A 26 -6.02 5.40 5.22
C LYS A 26 -5.89 4.31 6.28
N ASN A 27 -5.69 3.06 5.86
CA ASN A 27 -5.43 1.93 6.76
C ASN A 27 -4.18 2.17 7.61
N LEU A 28 -3.08 2.64 7.00
CA LEU A 28 -1.86 2.99 7.72
C LEU A 28 -2.10 4.06 8.79
N SER A 29 -2.88 5.10 8.49
CA SER A 29 -3.23 6.16 9.45
C SER A 29 -4.06 5.60 10.61
N GLN A 30 -5.03 4.74 10.33
CA GLN A 30 -5.84 4.07 11.36
C GLN A 30 -5.00 3.16 12.26
N LEU A 31 -4.08 2.38 11.68
CA LEU A 31 -3.14 1.55 12.43
C LEU A 31 -2.22 2.40 13.31
N ARG A 32 -1.68 3.52 12.79
CA ARG A 32 -0.86 4.46 13.58
C ARG A 32 -1.65 5.05 14.74
N PHE A 33 -2.92 5.38 14.52
CA PHE A 33 -3.80 5.87 15.58
C PHE A 33 -4.03 4.80 16.66
N GLN A 34 -4.28 3.55 16.27
CA GLN A 34 -4.42 2.43 17.20
C GLN A 34 -3.14 2.15 18.00
N VAL A 35 -1.95 2.32 17.40
CA VAL A 35 -0.66 2.27 18.13
C VAL A 35 -0.63 3.35 19.20
N LYS A 36 -0.99 4.59 18.85
CA LYS A 36 -0.98 5.71 19.78
C LYS A 36 -1.94 5.49 20.95
N LEU A 37 -3.07 4.81 20.71
CA LEU A 37 -4.03 4.42 21.74
C LEU A 37 -3.60 3.20 22.58
N GLY A 38 -2.48 2.55 22.25
CA GLY A 38 -2.04 1.32 22.92
C GLY A 38 -2.91 0.09 22.62
N LYS A 39 -3.81 0.16 21.64
CA LYS A 39 -4.78 -0.91 21.30
C LYS A 39 -4.32 -1.84 20.18
N ILE A 40 -3.08 -1.73 19.72
CA ILE A 40 -2.62 -2.52 18.58
C ILE A 40 -2.27 -3.95 19.02
N LYS A 41 -2.95 -4.93 18.42
CA LYS A 41 -2.63 -6.35 18.64
C LYS A 41 -1.45 -6.82 17.79
N ASN A 42 -1.27 -6.25 16.60
CA ASN A 42 -0.30 -6.73 15.60
C ASN A 42 0.49 -5.59 14.94
N VAL A 43 1.61 -5.20 15.56
CA VAL A 43 2.55 -4.19 15.00
C VAL A 43 3.13 -4.61 13.65
N LYS A 44 3.25 -5.93 13.40
CA LYS A 44 3.74 -6.50 12.11
C LYS A 44 2.88 -6.05 10.92
N GLU A 45 1.60 -5.76 11.15
CA GLU A 45 0.67 -5.32 10.11
C GLU A 45 1.03 -3.95 9.54
N ILE A 46 1.55 -3.04 10.36
CA ILE A 46 2.06 -1.73 9.92
C ILE A 46 3.21 -1.92 8.92
N LYS A 47 4.15 -2.82 9.22
CA LYS A 47 5.28 -3.10 8.33
C LYS A 47 4.78 -3.70 7.00
N LYS A 48 3.75 -4.54 7.04
CA LYS A 48 3.12 -5.12 5.85
C LYS A 48 2.43 -4.06 5.00
N VAL A 49 1.60 -3.19 5.60
CA VAL A 49 0.91 -2.09 4.92
C VAL A 49 1.91 -1.11 4.30
N LYS A 50 2.97 -0.73 5.03
CA LYS A 50 4.05 0.11 4.46
C LYS A 50 4.69 -0.53 3.22
N LYS A 51 4.96 -1.84 3.27
CA LYS A 51 5.53 -2.58 2.13
C LYS A 51 4.56 -2.61 0.93
N ASN A 52 3.27 -2.84 1.18
CA ASN A 52 2.25 -2.81 0.13
C ASN A 52 2.21 -1.43 -0.57
N ILE A 53 2.20 -0.34 0.21
CA ILE A 53 2.21 1.04 -0.30
C ILE A 53 3.43 1.27 -1.19
N ALA A 54 4.63 0.89 -0.72
CA ALA A 54 5.86 1.04 -1.50
C ALA A 54 5.79 0.27 -2.83
N GLN A 55 5.30 -0.97 -2.80
CA GLN A 55 5.14 -1.80 -4.00
C GLN A 55 4.16 -1.20 -5.01
N ILE A 56 3.02 -0.66 -4.55
CA ILE A 56 2.05 0.01 -5.42
C ILE A 56 2.66 1.25 -6.06
N LEU A 57 3.37 2.07 -5.29
CA LEU A 57 4.08 3.25 -5.80
C LEU A 57 5.11 2.88 -6.86
N THR A 58 5.87 1.80 -6.64
CA THR A 58 6.81 1.28 -7.64
C THR A 58 6.10 0.88 -8.92
N ILE A 59 4.99 0.13 -8.84
CA ILE A 59 4.23 -0.28 -10.03
C ILE A 59 3.66 0.94 -10.78
N ILE A 60 3.14 1.93 -10.05
CA ILE A 60 2.66 3.18 -10.66
C ILE A 60 3.81 3.89 -11.39
N SER A 61 5.00 3.98 -10.77
CA SER A 61 6.19 4.57 -11.40
C SER A 61 6.67 3.79 -12.62
N GLU A 62 6.65 2.45 -12.56
CA GLU A 62 6.97 1.57 -13.71
C GLU A 62 6.02 1.85 -14.89
N LYS A 63 4.75 2.17 -14.62
CA LYS A 63 3.74 2.49 -15.64
C LYS A 63 3.77 3.94 -16.14
N CYS A 64 4.33 4.86 -15.37
CA CYS A 64 4.52 6.27 -15.74
C CYS A 64 6.02 6.61 -15.74
N PRO A 65 6.79 6.16 -16.76
CA PRO A 65 8.23 6.37 -16.83
C PRO A 65 8.64 7.85 -16.96
N ASN A 66 7.73 8.72 -17.42
CA ASN A 66 8.03 10.13 -17.69
C ASN A 66 7.20 11.01 -16.76
N LYS A 67 7.81 11.41 -15.64
CA LYS A 67 7.42 12.61 -14.89
C LYS A 67 8.65 13.50 -14.86
N ASP A 68 8.85 14.22 -15.96
CA ASP A 68 9.66 15.44 -15.98
C ASP A 68 8.88 16.56 -15.29
#